data_AF-A0AAX3VDS0-F1
#
_entry.id   AF-A0AAX3VDS0-F1
#
_cell.length_a   1.000
_cell.length_b   1.000
_cell.length_c   1.000
_cell.angle_alpha   90.00
_cell.angle_beta   90.00
_cell.angle_gamma   90.00
#
_symmetry.space_group_name_H-M   'P 1'
#
loop_
_entity.id
_entity.type
_entity.pdbx_description
1 polymer ?
#
loop_
_entity_poly.entity_id
_entity_poly.type
_entity_poly.pdbx_seq_one_letter_code
_entity_poly.pdbx_strand_id
1 'polypeptide(L)'
;MTSRSRETLEGWIAEFHERHGEGDLIKVALQDSSDGEDGGLIVVPLRNASTTVYTRPPTTDDPRWRVVFEPQPDEIALSHEQVSALTAELDTAAALCAFLESKDAAGPKVP
;
A
#
# COMPACT_ATOMS: atom_id res chain seq x y z
N MET A 1 5.76 16.05 15.00
CA MET A 1 6.17 15.27 13.83
C MET A 1 5.73 13.84 14.11
N THR A 2 4.73 13.34 13.39
CA THR A 2 4.30 11.94 13.52
C THR A 2 5.40 11.10 12.91
N SER A 3 6.14 10.34 13.73
CA SER A 3 7.05 9.35 13.18
C SER A 3 6.19 8.31 12.47
N ARG A 4 6.49 8.04 11.20
CA ARG A 4 5.94 6.90 10.43
C ARG A 4 6.59 5.61 10.94
N SER A 5 6.61 5.45 12.26
CA SER A 5 7.19 4.29 12.91
C SER A 5 6.45 3.06 12.43
N ARG A 6 7.18 1.95 12.34
CA ARG A 6 6.63 0.64 11.99
C ARG A 6 5.33 0.34 12.76
N GLU A 7 5.34 0.54 14.07
CA GLU A 7 4.17 0.32 14.95
C GLU A 7 2.94 1.15 14.53
N THR A 8 3.15 2.40 14.11
CA THR A 8 2.06 3.28 13.64
C THR A 8 1.46 2.76 12.34
N LEU A 9 2.32 2.34 11.40
CA LEU A 9 1.88 1.77 10.12
C LEU A 9 1.16 0.43 10.33
N GLU A 10 1.67 -0.43 11.20
CA GLU A 10 1.02 -1.71 11.58
C GLU A 10 -0.40 -1.47 12.12
N GLY A 11 -0.57 -0.47 13.00
CA GLY A 11 -1.88 -0.10 13.52
C GLY A 11 -2.84 0.43 12.43
N TRP A 12 -2.35 1.25 11.51
CA TRP A 12 -3.16 1.77 10.41
C TRP A 12 -3.58 0.67 9.42
N ILE A 13 -2.69 -0.28 9.13
CA ILE A 13 -2.99 -1.42 8.25
C ILE A 13 -4.05 -2.33 8.87
N ALA A 14 -3.94 -2.60 10.18
CA ALA A 14 -4.95 -3.37 10.90
C ALA A 14 -6.33 -2.68 10.83
N GLU A 15 -6.38 -1.37 11.05
CA GLU A 15 -7.60 -0.58 10.92
C GLU A 15 -8.18 -0.59 9.50
N PHE A 16 -7.32 -0.57 8.48
CA PHE A 16 -7.74 -0.66 7.09
C PHE A 16 -8.39 -2.03 6.79
N HIS A 17 -7.79 -3.13 7.27
CA HIS A 17 -8.35 -4.47 7.11
C HIS A 17 -9.72 -4.63 7.79
N GLU A 18 -9.89 -4.07 8.99
CA GLU A 18 -11.19 -4.11 9.70
C GLU A 18 -12.30 -3.39 8.93
N ARG A 19 -11.96 -2.30 8.23
CA ARG A 19 -12.94 -1.48 7.48
C ARG A 19 -13.32 -2.06 6.13
N HIS A 20 -12.40 -2.75 5.47
CA HIS A 20 -12.61 -3.23 4.10
C HIS A 20 -13.18 -4.66 4.02
N GLY A 21 -13.32 -5.39 5.13
CA GLY A 21 -14.18 -6.58 5.22
C GLY A 21 -13.78 -7.81 4.40
N GLU A 22 -12.78 -7.71 3.51
CA GLU A 22 -12.31 -8.78 2.62
C GLU A 22 -10.84 -9.12 2.90
N GLY A 23 -10.52 -9.40 4.17
CA GLY A 23 -9.17 -9.63 4.69
C GLY A 23 -8.37 -10.79 4.07
N ASP A 24 -8.91 -11.48 3.07
CA ASP A 24 -8.22 -12.54 2.34
C ASP A 24 -7.57 -12.04 1.04
N LEU A 25 -8.18 -11.11 0.30
CA LEU A 25 -7.61 -10.60 -0.96
C LEU A 25 -6.35 -9.75 -0.74
N ILE A 26 -6.22 -9.17 0.45
CA ILE A 26 -5.23 -8.15 0.78
C ILE A 26 -4.17 -8.74 1.69
N LYS A 27 -2.94 -8.89 1.21
CA LYS A 27 -1.78 -9.21 2.08
C LYS A 27 -0.85 -8.01 2.13
N VAL A 28 -1.22 -7.01 2.91
CA VAL A 28 -0.30 -5.89 3.16
C VAL A 28 0.86 -6.38 4.03
N ALA A 29 2.09 -6.30 3.52
CA ALA A 29 3.30 -6.57 4.29
C ALA A 29 4.16 -5.32 4.43
N LEU A 30 4.66 -5.06 5.63
CA LEU A 30 5.66 -4.03 5.84
C LEU A 30 7.04 -4.57 5.45
N GLN A 31 7.72 -3.93 4.51
CA GLN A 31 9.13 -4.22 4.24
C GLN A 31 9.98 -3.49 5.28
N ASP A 32 10.91 -4.23 5.90
CA ASP A 32 11.97 -3.63 6.70
C ASP A 32 12.90 -2.85 5.76
N SER A 33 12.93 -1.53 5.92
CA SER A 33 13.84 -0.66 5.19
C SER A 33 15.24 -0.80 5.79
N SER A 34 16.03 -1.73 5.25
CA SER A 34 17.44 -1.94 5.61
C SER A 34 18.30 -0.67 5.44
N ASP A 35 17.83 0.32 4.67
CA ASP A 35 18.56 1.54 4.30
C ASP A 35 18.28 2.76 5.21
N GLY A 36 17.55 2.59 6.32
CA GLY A 36 17.44 3.63 7.36
C GLY A 36 16.65 4.89 6.98
N GLU A 37 15.94 4.90 5.83
CA GLU A 37 14.87 5.87 5.62
C GLU A 37 13.64 5.41 6.42
N ASP A 38 13.17 6.24 7.37
CA ASP A 38 12.04 6.02 8.29
C ASP A 38 10.65 5.89 7.59
N GLY A 39 10.58 5.17 6.48
CA GLY A 39 9.39 5.00 5.65
C GLY A 39 9.13 3.53 5.37
N GLY A 40 8.31 2.89 6.22
CA GLY A 40 7.90 1.50 5.99
C GLY A 40 7.25 1.36 4.61
N LEU A 41 7.79 0.44 3.79
CA LEU A 41 7.20 0.09 2.51
C LEU A 41 6.01 -0.84 2.78
N ILE A 42 4.87 -0.59 2.15
CA ILE A 42 3.71 -1.49 2.23
C ILE A 42 3.57 -2.24 0.91
N VAL A 43 3.71 -3.56 0.96
CA VAL A 43 3.60 -4.46 -0.19
C VAL A 43 2.16 -4.94 -0.32
N VAL A 44 1.57 -4.81 -1.50
CA VAL A 44 0.25 -5.34 -1.84
C VAL A 44 0.46 -6.39 -2.96
N PRO A 45 0.41 -7.70 -2.65
CA PRO A 45 0.55 -8.71 -3.67
C PRO A 45 -0.70 -8.77 -4.52
N LEU A 46 -0.51 -8.59 -5.82
CA LEU A 46 -1.54 -8.78 -6.82
C LEU A 46 -1.61 -10.28 -7.10
N ARG A 47 -2.76 -10.93 -6.86
CA ARG A 47 -2.89 -12.38 -7.06
C ARG A 47 -3.01 -12.72 -8.55
N ASN A 48 -3.40 -11.73 -9.36
CA ASN A 48 -3.66 -11.89 -10.79
C ASN A 48 -2.62 -11.20 -11.68
N ALA A 49 -1.53 -10.70 -11.10
CA ALA A 49 -0.36 -10.25 -11.84
C ALA A 49 0.89 -10.95 -11.31
N SER A 50 1.86 -11.18 -12.18
CA SER A 50 3.20 -11.66 -11.78
C SER A 50 4.09 -10.53 -11.23
N THR A 51 3.52 -9.34 -11.02
CA THR A 51 4.20 -8.20 -10.41
C THR A 51 3.65 -7.95 -9.01
N THR A 52 4.52 -7.46 -8.15
CA THR A 52 4.17 -6.96 -6.83
C THR A 52 4.04 -5.45 -6.92
N VAL A 53 2.97 -4.88 -6.37
CA VAL A 53 2.91 -3.43 -6.18
C VAL A 53 3.19 -3.10 -4.73
N TYR A 54 3.79 -1.94 -4.51
CA TYR A 54 4.01 -1.44 -3.17
C TYR A 54 3.63 0.03 -3.07
N THR A 55 3.27 0.49 -1.87
CA THR A 55 3.00 1.90 -1.63
C THR A 55 4.18 2.56 -0.95
N ARG A 56 4.67 3.65 -1.54
CA ARG A 56 5.77 4.46 -0.99
C ARG A 56 5.20 5.67 -0.24
N PRO A 57 5.76 6.02 0.93
CA PRO A 57 5.39 7.25 1.63
C PRO A 57 5.75 8.50 0.81
N PRO A 58 5.12 9.64 1.13
CA PRO A 58 5.47 10.95 0.59
C PRO A 58 6.95 11.29 0.78
N THR A 59 7.54 11.93 -0.21
CA THR A 59 8.89 12.50 -0.13
C THR A 59 8.82 14.02 0.05
N THR A 60 9.96 14.66 0.30
CA THR A 60 10.03 16.14 0.37
C THR A 60 9.53 16.81 -0.92
N ASP A 61 9.68 16.14 -2.06
CA ASP A 61 9.32 16.66 -3.38
C ASP A 61 7.89 16.28 -3.85
N ASP A 62 7.26 15.27 -3.26
CA ASP A 62 5.84 14.93 -3.50
C ASP A 62 5.13 14.51 -2.20
N PRO A 63 4.08 15.26 -1.78
CA PRO A 63 3.35 14.97 -0.56
C PRO A 63 2.39 13.77 -0.64
N ARG A 64 2.28 13.09 -1.79
CA ARG A 64 1.31 11.99 -1.99
C ARG A 64 1.90 10.61 -1.70
N TRP A 65 1.04 9.72 -1.21
CA TRP A 65 1.34 8.29 -1.21
C TRP A 65 1.20 7.76 -2.64
N ARG A 66 2.10 6.88 -3.06
CA ARG A 66 2.10 6.37 -4.43
C ARG A 66 2.14 4.85 -4.46
N VAL A 67 1.28 4.25 -5.27
CA VAL A 67 1.45 2.86 -5.73
C VAL A 67 2.58 2.83 -6.75
N VAL A 68 3.56 1.96 -6.54
CA VAL A 68 4.68 1.73 -7.43
C VAL A 68 4.59 0.32 -7.97
N PHE A 69 4.72 0.21 -9.28
CA PHE A 69 4.81 -1.07 -9.99
C PHE A 69 6.28 -1.42 -10.16
N GLU A 70 6.66 -2.61 -9.75
CA GLU A 70 8.00 -3.09 -10.04
C GLU A 70 8.17 -3.32 -11.55
N PRO A 71 9.36 -3.00 -12.10
CA PRO A 71 9.68 -3.33 -13.47
C PRO A 71 9.45 -4.81 -13.70
N GLN A 72 8.65 -5.13 -14.70
CA GLN A 72 8.39 -6.50 -15.05
C GLN A 72 9.19 -6.89 -16.30
N PRO A 73 10.07 -7.90 -16.22
CA PRO A 73 10.97 -8.23 -17.32
C PRO A 73 10.27 -8.92 -18.49
N ASP A 74 9.11 -9.55 -18.26
CA ASP A 74 8.38 -10.35 -19.24
C ASP A 74 6.96 -9.79 -19.49
N GLU A 75 6.47 -9.97 -20.72
CA GLU A 75 5.08 -9.69 -21.09
C GLU A 75 4.10 -10.54 -20.27
N ILE A 76 3.00 -9.94 -19.82
CA ILE A 76 1.87 -10.67 -19.23
C ILE A 76 0.73 -10.72 -20.23
N ALA A 77 0.27 -11.93 -20.54
CA ALA A 77 -1.02 -12.15 -21.17
C ALA A 77 -2.06 -12.53 -20.11
N LEU A 78 -3.13 -11.75 -19.97
CA LEU A 78 -4.22 -11.98 -19.03
C LEU A 78 -5.56 -12.19 -19.78
N SER A 79 -6.40 -13.09 -19.27
CA SER A 79 -7.79 -13.21 -19.69
C SER A 79 -8.63 -12.02 -19.20
N HIS A 80 -9.84 -11.85 -19.73
CA HIS A 80 -10.79 -10.84 -19.26
C HIS A 80 -11.07 -10.94 -17.76
N GLU A 81 -11.24 -12.16 -17.24
CA GLU A 81 -11.51 -12.40 -15.82
C GLU A 81 -10.30 -11.98 -14.98
N GLN A 82 -9.08 -12.30 -15.42
CA GLN A 82 -7.84 -11.92 -14.74
C GLN A 82 -7.60 -10.41 -14.75
N VAL A 83 -7.91 -9.72 -15.87
CA VAL A 83 -7.85 -8.25 -15.93
C VAL A 83 -8.86 -7.62 -14.98
N SER A 84 -10.09 -8.15 -14.92
CA SER A 84 -11.13 -7.64 -14.02
C SER A 84 -10.75 -7.80 -12.56
N ALA A 85 -10.16 -8.95 -12.20
CA ALA A 85 -9.65 -9.20 -10.87
C ALA A 85 -8.47 -8.26 -10.52
N LEU A 86 -7.55 -8.04 -11.47
CA LEU A 86 -6.45 -7.09 -11.30
C LEU A 86 -6.95 -5.65 -11.08
N THR A 87 -8.00 -5.21 -11.79
CA THR A 87 -8.59 -3.89 -11.54
C THR A 87 -9.12 -3.76 -10.11
N ALA A 88 -9.81 -4.77 -9.58
CA ALA A 88 -10.28 -4.77 -8.19
C ALA A 88 -9.12 -4.71 -7.18
N GLU A 89 -8.02 -5.41 -7.46
CA GLU A 89 -6.80 -5.35 -6.65
C GLU A 89 -6.16 -3.94 -6.67
N LEU A 90 -6.12 -3.30 -7.84
CA LEU A 90 -5.59 -1.93 -7.99
C LEU A 90 -6.47 -0.86 -7.35
N ASP A 91 -7.79 -0.97 -7.45
CA ASP A 91 -8.74 -0.08 -6.77
C ASP A 91 -8.54 -0.14 -5.26
N THR A 92 -8.24 -1.33 -4.73
CA THR A 92 -7.92 -1.51 -3.31
C THR A 92 -6.60 -0.85 -2.93
N ALA A 93 -5.55 -1.01 -3.75
CA ALA A 93 -4.26 -0.34 -3.52
C ALA A 93 -4.41 1.19 -3.54
N ALA A 94 -5.25 1.71 -4.44
CA ALA A 94 -5.59 3.14 -4.48
C ALA A 94 -6.35 3.59 -3.22
N ALA A 95 -7.32 2.80 -2.75
CA ALA A 95 -8.04 3.07 -1.50
C ALA A 95 -7.11 3.10 -0.29
N LEU A 96 -6.12 2.20 -0.24
CA LEU A 96 -5.09 2.19 0.80
C LEU A 96 -4.25 3.48 0.77
N CYS A 97 -3.78 3.92 -0.41
CA CYS A 97 -3.07 5.19 -0.53
C CYS A 97 -3.90 6.37 -0.02
N ALA A 98 -5.17 6.46 -0.41
CA ALA A 98 -6.06 7.52 0.06
C ALA A 98 -6.28 7.47 1.58
N PHE A 99 -6.40 6.27 2.15
CA PHE A 99 -6.50 6.09 3.60
C PHE A 99 -5.23 6.56 4.32
N LEU A 100 -4.05 6.16 3.84
CA LEU A 100 -2.76 6.58 4.42
C LEU A 100 -2.54 8.09 4.31
N GLU A 101 -2.92 8.71 3.18
CA GLU A 101 -2.91 10.16 3.02
C GLU A 101 -3.81 10.85 4.05
N SER A 102 -5.00 10.31 4.30
CA SER A 102 -5.92 10.85 5.30
C SER A 102 -5.35 10.76 6.72
N LYS A 103 -4.61 9.69 7.04
CA LYS A 103 -3.95 9.49 8.34
C LYS A 103 -2.79 10.46 8.54
N ASP A 104 -1.95 10.60 7.52
CA ASP A 104 -0.85 11.56 7.53
C ASP A 104 -1.37 13.01 7.67
N ALA A 105 -2.45 13.36 6.98
CA ALA A 105 -3.06 14.70 7.03
C ALA A 105 -3.74 15.01 8.38
N ALA A 106 -4.31 14.00 9.05
CA ALA A 106 -4.99 14.19 10.33
C ALA A 106 -4.04 14.55 11.49
N GLY A 107 -2.74 14.25 11.35
CA GLY A 107 -1.75 14.42 12.42
C GLY A 107 -2.03 13.52 13.64
N PRO A 108 -1.18 13.53 14.69
CA PRO A 108 -1.47 12.78 15.90
C PRO A 108 -2.68 13.42 16.59
N LYS A 109 -3.70 12.62 16.95
CA LYS A 109 -4.74 13.08 17.87
C LYS A 109 -4.08 13.35 19.22
N VAL A 110 -3.89 14.63 19.54
CA VAL A 110 -3.48 15.06 20.89
C VAL A 110 -4.67 14.78 21.82
N PRO A 111 -4.48 14.01 22.92
CA PRO A 111 -5.54 13.76 23.90
C PRO A 111 -5.96 15.03 24.65
#